data_AF-A0A2P8IDF4-F1
#
_entry.id   AF-A0A2P8IDF4-F1
#
_cell.length_a   1.000
_cell.length_b   1.000
_cell.length_c   1.000
_cell.angle_alpha   90.00
_cell.angle_beta   90.00
_cell.angle_gamma   90.00
#
_symmetry.space_group_name_H-M   'P 1'
#
loop_
_entity.id
_entity.type
_entity.pdbx_description
1 polymer ?
#
loop_
_entity_poly.entity_id
_entity_poly.type
_entity_poly.pdbx_seq_one_letter_code
_entity_poly.pdbx_strand_id
1 'polypeptide(L)'
;MSDKQTQVVTTARDAYVAGRDIYLNGARPADPLYDRSRPVFVQYLNPEILHCYGFPLRRGESQLTTGQALYATRLAVLATDANLVMPASYLFEVPGIPRLLELLRGLVALQQVAYCAPVPDVVRYGEQKAAEYRADPQNPYVTPTSLAIAQDLVWSPRGAGSTADHIARRWDAALSRDGELARLAASLARHWPPGHREPEGELRAVPERLGEQAFVTRFVARAIPARPRPEELARIGWFVSRAYLSSYLHDLDAIILRDFPFGGLSCGVEHDPGVSAVSARSLDLALQWLGLAEFIHVTASWAELVQLRSNPEFGSIAVASQSSDRMEGLRRAVVRSRASRPAEVKSLAQAESAVRIAADSLYA
;
A
#
# COMPACT_ATOMS: atom_id res chain seq x y z
N MET A 1 -7.01 -3.61 34.36
CA MET A 1 -7.29 -3.54 32.90
C MET A 1 -6.07 -3.16 32.05
N SER A 2 -4.96 -2.66 32.64
CA SER A 2 -3.73 -2.25 31.92
C SER A 2 -2.90 -3.41 31.33
N ASP A 3 -2.76 -4.53 32.05
CA ASP A 3 -1.80 -5.59 31.64
C ASP A 3 -2.18 -6.38 30.38
N LYS A 4 -3.48 -6.55 30.12
CA LYS A 4 -3.96 -7.27 28.93
C LYS A 4 -3.74 -6.46 27.64
N GLN A 5 -3.84 -5.14 27.70
CA GLN A 5 -3.57 -4.28 26.54
C GLN A 5 -2.07 -4.22 26.22
N THR A 6 -1.22 -4.13 27.26
CA THR A 6 0.24 -4.16 27.07
C THR A 6 0.70 -5.48 26.48
N GLN A 7 0.20 -6.63 26.97
CA GLN A 7 0.53 -7.95 26.41
C GLN A 7 0.15 -8.09 24.93
N VAL A 8 -1.05 -7.64 24.52
CA VAL A 8 -1.51 -7.72 23.13
C VAL A 8 -0.63 -6.87 22.20
N VAL A 9 -0.17 -5.70 22.66
CA VAL A 9 0.71 -4.82 21.89
C VAL A 9 2.12 -5.42 21.72
N THR A 10 2.68 -6.05 22.76
CA THR A 10 3.95 -6.78 22.64
C THR A 10 3.84 -7.99 21.71
N THR A 11 2.78 -8.80 21.82
CA THR A 11 2.60 -9.98 20.97
C THR A 11 2.39 -9.60 19.50
N ALA A 12 1.69 -8.50 19.21
CA ALA A 12 1.54 -7.99 17.84
C ALA A 12 2.86 -7.44 17.27
N ARG A 13 3.69 -6.81 18.12
CA ARG A 13 5.02 -6.31 17.75
C ARG A 13 6.01 -7.45 17.51
N ASP A 14 5.97 -8.51 18.31
CA ASP A 14 6.84 -9.68 18.15
C ASP A 14 6.43 -10.51 16.94
N ALA A 15 5.12 -10.65 16.69
CA ALA A 15 4.59 -11.25 15.46
C ALA A 15 4.94 -10.41 14.20
N TYR A 16 4.99 -9.08 14.32
CA TYR A 16 5.49 -8.19 13.27
C TYR A 16 6.97 -8.47 12.94
N VAL A 17 7.83 -8.61 13.95
CA VAL A 17 9.25 -8.95 13.74
C VAL A 17 9.40 -10.32 13.07
N ALA A 18 8.67 -11.32 13.56
CA ALA A 18 8.70 -12.67 12.99
C ALA A 18 8.19 -12.74 11.54
N GLY A 19 7.19 -11.93 11.19
CA GLY A 19 6.74 -11.77 9.79
C GLY A 19 7.80 -11.08 8.94
N ARG A 20 8.30 -9.92 9.41
CA ARG A 20 9.33 -9.10 8.73
C ARG A 20 10.59 -9.89 8.36
N ASP A 21 11.10 -10.74 9.25
CA ASP A 21 12.34 -11.49 9.03
C ASP A 21 12.23 -12.56 7.93
N ILE A 22 11.01 -13.01 7.60
CA ILE A 22 10.75 -13.95 6.50
C ILE A 22 10.86 -13.23 5.14
N TYR A 23 10.48 -11.95 5.07
CA TYR A 23 10.39 -11.21 3.81
C TYR A 23 11.64 -10.39 3.46
N LEU A 24 12.52 -10.09 4.41
CA LEU A 24 13.70 -9.25 4.17
C LEU A 24 14.95 -10.01 3.66
N ASN A 25 14.91 -11.34 3.60
CA ASN A 25 16.09 -12.17 3.31
C ASN A 25 16.15 -12.74 1.88
N GLY A 26 15.36 -12.20 0.94
CA GLY A 26 15.44 -12.58 -0.48
C GLY A 26 16.53 -11.82 -1.24
N ALA A 27 17.25 -12.50 -2.14
CA ALA A 27 18.11 -11.83 -3.11
C ALA A 27 17.25 -10.89 -3.98
N ARG A 28 17.62 -9.61 -4.03
CA ARG A 28 16.85 -8.58 -4.73
C ARG A 28 16.99 -8.78 -6.25
N PRO A 29 15.92 -9.07 -7.01
CA PRO A 29 15.99 -8.96 -8.46
C PRO A 29 16.36 -7.52 -8.84
N ALA A 30 16.94 -7.31 -10.02
CA ALA A 30 17.23 -5.96 -10.52
C ALA A 30 15.95 -5.12 -10.42
N ASP A 31 15.99 -3.98 -9.71
CA ASP A 31 14.82 -3.12 -9.56
C ASP A 31 14.33 -2.75 -10.97
N PRO A 32 13.06 -3.03 -11.32
CA PRO A 32 12.52 -2.52 -12.57
C PRO A 32 12.71 -1.00 -12.58
N LEU A 33 13.10 -0.46 -13.74
CA LEU A 33 13.31 0.96 -13.92
C LEU A 33 12.07 1.72 -13.43
N TYR A 34 12.27 2.67 -12.52
CA TYR A 34 11.20 3.52 -12.01
C TYR A 34 10.66 4.38 -13.16
N ASP A 35 9.43 4.06 -13.58
CA ASP A 35 8.67 4.78 -14.59
C ASP A 35 7.57 5.61 -13.91
N ARG A 36 7.65 6.92 -14.08
CA ARG A 36 6.71 7.89 -13.49
C ARG A 36 5.38 7.94 -14.25
N SER A 37 5.30 7.42 -15.47
CA SER A 37 4.06 7.41 -16.25
C SER A 37 3.03 6.40 -15.73
N ARG A 38 3.46 5.49 -14.85
CA ARG A 38 2.62 4.48 -14.21
C ARG A 38 1.86 5.07 -13.01
N PRO A 39 0.59 4.69 -12.78
CA PRO A 39 -0.18 5.15 -11.63
C PRO A 39 0.40 4.65 -10.31
N VAL A 40 0.17 5.38 -9.21
CA VAL A 40 0.50 4.92 -7.86
C VAL A 40 -0.71 4.21 -7.26
N PHE A 41 -0.53 2.95 -6.87
CA PHE A 41 -1.53 2.23 -6.10
C PHE A 41 -1.51 2.72 -4.64
N VAL A 42 -2.64 3.23 -4.16
CA VAL A 42 -2.80 3.78 -2.81
C VAL A 42 -3.05 2.63 -1.85
N GLN A 43 -1.99 2.03 -1.31
CA GLN A 43 -2.11 0.91 -0.38
C GLN A 43 -2.03 1.30 1.09
N TYR A 44 -1.41 2.45 1.38
CA TYR A 44 -1.10 2.89 2.74
C TYR A 44 -2.34 3.21 3.58
N LEU A 45 -3.54 3.15 3.00
CA LEU A 45 -4.82 3.28 3.70
C LEU A 45 -5.48 1.93 4.02
N ASN A 46 -4.99 0.82 3.46
CA ASN A 46 -5.62 -0.50 3.61
C ASN A 46 -5.53 -0.99 5.08
N PRO A 47 -6.67 -1.31 5.73
CA PRO A 47 -6.66 -1.73 7.13
C PRO A 47 -5.88 -3.01 7.41
N GLU A 48 -5.97 -4.00 6.53
CA GLU A 48 -5.29 -5.30 6.65
C GLU A 48 -3.78 -5.15 6.44
N ILE A 49 -3.36 -4.29 5.50
CA ILE A 49 -1.93 -3.95 5.33
C ILE A 49 -1.43 -3.24 6.58
N LEU A 50 -2.11 -2.18 7.03
CA LEU A 50 -1.72 -1.47 8.25
C LEU A 50 -1.66 -2.41 9.46
N HIS A 51 -2.56 -3.40 9.54
CA HIS A 51 -2.52 -4.43 10.57
C HIS A 51 -1.24 -5.27 10.54
N CYS A 52 -0.76 -5.65 9.35
CA CYS A 52 0.51 -6.35 9.19
C CYS A 52 1.71 -5.56 9.76
N TYR A 53 1.61 -4.23 9.84
CA TYR A 53 2.63 -3.33 10.39
C TYR A 53 2.34 -2.86 11.81
N GLY A 54 1.45 -3.54 12.54
CA GLY A 54 1.20 -3.30 13.97
C GLY A 54 0.16 -2.23 14.28
N PHE A 55 -0.54 -1.70 13.26
CA PHE A 55 -1.68 -0.81 13.50
C PHE A 55 -2.92 -1.64 13.84
N PRO A 56 -3.52 -1.48 15.03
CA PRO A 56 -4.64 -2.34 15.44
C PRO A 56 -5.87 -2.11 14.56
N LEU A 57 -6.53 -3.19 14.15
CA LEU A 57 -7.84 -3.11 13.50
C LEU A 57 -8.87 -2.65 14.54
N ARG A 58 -9.38 -1.42 14.39
CA ARG A 58 -10.42 -0.85 15.24
C ARG A 58 -11.60 -0.42 14.39
N ARG A 59 -12.79 -0.88 14.77
CA ARG A 59 -14.01 -0.57 14.02
C ARG A 59 -14.32 0.91 14.10
N GLY A 60 -14.50 1.55 12.94
CA GLY A 60 -14.92 2.96 12.85
C GLY A 60 -13.81 3.98 13.18
N GLU A 61 -12.60 3.53 13.53
CA GLU A 61 -11.46 4.39 13.83
C GLU A 61 -10.42 4.30 12.71
N SER A 62 -9.96 5.44 12.20
CA SER A 62 -8.84 5.46 11.25
C SER A 62 -7.57 4.98 11.93
N GLN A 63 -6.87 4.02 11.31
CA GLN A 63 -5.58 3.51 11.81
C GLN A 63 -4.45 4.51 11.61
N LEU A 64 -4.51 5.30 10.55
CA LEU A 64 -3.63 6.44 10.34
C LEU A 64 -4.30 7.72 10.82
N THR A 65 -3.49 8.62 11.38
CA THR A 65 -3.91 10.01 11.55
C THR A 65 -4.13 10.67 10.18
N THR A 66 -4.99 11.68 10.13
CA THR A 66 -5.18 12.49 8.91
C THR A 66 -3.86 13.06 8.38
N GLY A 67 -2.97 13.49 9.28
CA GLY A 67 -1.64 13.99 8.91
C GLY A 67 -0.78 12.94 8.21
N GLN A 68 -0.75 11.70 8.71
CA GLN A 68 -0.01 10.60 8.07
C GLN A 68 -0.59 10.25 6.68
N ALA A 69 -1.92 10.20 6.56
CA ALA A 69 -2.58 9.95 5.29
C ALA A 69 -2.30 11.05 4.25
N LEU A 70 -2.32 12.32 4.68
CA LEU A 70 -1.99 13.46 3.82
C LEU A 70 -0.52 13.47 3.42
N TYR A 71 0.40 13.23 4.36
CA TYR A 71 1.83 13.10 4.08
C TYR A 71 2.10 12.03 3.01
N ALA A 72 1.56 10.82 3.20
CA ALA A 72 1.72 9.74 2.23
C ALA A 72 1.12 10.09 0.87
N THR A 73 -0.06 10.73 0.85
CA THR A 73 -0.73 11.14 -0.38
C THR A 73 0.05 12.22 -1.14
N ARG A 74 0.65 13.19 -0.43
CA ARG A 74 1.51 14.20 -1.06
C ARG A 74 2.73 13.59 -1.73
N LEU A 75 3.39 12.64 -1.08
CA LEU A 75 4.49 11.89 -1.69
C LEU A 75 4.02 11.03 -2.88
N ALA A 76 2.84 10.39 -2.75
CA ALA A 76 2.25 9.60 -3.83
C ALA A 76 1.96 10.46 -5.06
N VAL A 77 1.41 11.66 -4.89
CA VAL A 77 1.19 12.61 -5.99
C VAL A 77 2.49 12.91 -6.71
N LEU A 78 3.56 13.20 -5.98
CA LEU A 78 4.86 13.55 -6.57
C LEU A 78 5.57 12.37 -7.25
N ALA A 79 5.30 11.14 -6.82
CA ALA A 79 5.92 9.92 -7.32
C ALA A 79 5.38 9.45 -8.69
N THR A 80 4.38 10.11 -9.26
CA THR A 80 3.83 9.73 -10.56
C THR A 80 3.38 10.95 -11.35
N ASP A 81 3.51 10.88 -12.68
CA ASP A 81 2.93 11.83 -13.63
C ASP A 81 1.49 11.44 -14.01
N ALA A 82 1.04 10.24 -13.62
CA ALA A 82 -0.32 9.76 -13.78
C ALA A 82 -1.18 10.03 -12.53
N ASN A 83 -2.19 9.20 -12.30
CA ASN A 83 -3.14 9.30 -11.21
C ASN A 83 -2.78 8.41 -10.01
N LEU A 84 -3.38 8.73 -8.87
CA LEU A 84 -3.47 7.84 -7.74
C LEU A 84 -4.64 6.89 -7.94
N VAL A 85 -4.44 5.60 -7.73
CA VAL A 85 -5.49 4.59 -7.88
C VAL A 85 -5.72 3.90 -6.54
N MET A 86 -6.93 4.01 -6.01
CA MET A 86 -7.35 3.32 -4.78
C MET A 86 -8.37 2.20 -5.09
N PRO A 87 -8.37 1.09 -4.37
CA PRO A 87 -9.44 0.10 -4.45
C PRO A 87 -10.81 0.72 -4.12
N ALA A 88 -11.85 0.37 -4.88
CA ALA A 88 -13.22 0.74 -4.53
C ALA A 88 -13.64 0.24 -3.15
N SER A 89 -13.03 -0.85 -2.66
CA SER A 89 -13.28 -1.36 -1.31
C SER A 89 -13.02 -0.32 -0.22
N TYR A 90 -12.13 0.65 -0.45
CA TYR A 90 -11.80 1.66 0.56
C TYR A 90 -12.98 2.54 0.93
N LEU A 91 -13.91 2.76 0.00
CA LEU A 91 -15.16 3.50 0.23
C LEU A 91 -16.04 2.85 1.30
N PHE A 92 -15.82 1.57 1.59
CA PHE A 92 -16.56 0.76 2.57
C PHE A 92 -15.69 0.36 3.75
N GLU A 93 -14.44 -0.02 3.49
CA GLU A 93 -13.56 -0.68 4.46
C GLU A 93 -12.67 0.29 5.25
N VAL A 94 -12.38 1.49 4.74
CA VAL A 94 -11.45 2.44 5.39
C VAL A 94 -12.21 3.46 6.23
N PRO A 95 -12.12 3.41 7.58
CA PRO A 95 -12.74 4.43 8.40
C PRO A 95 -12.12 5.80 8.14
N GLY A 96 -12.97 6.82 8.00
CA GLY A 96 -12.54 8.20 7.72
C GLY A 96 -12.26 8.50 6.24
N ILE A 97 -12.45 7.56 5.32
CA ILE A 97 -12.28 7.80 3.89
C ILE A 97 -13.08 9.00 3.36
N PRO A 98 -14.35 9.28 3.78
CA PRO A 98 -15.08 10.43 3.26
C PRO A 98 -14.41 11.74 3.66
N ARG A 99 -13.92 11.82 4.90
CA ARG A 99 -13.20 13.00 5.39
C ARG A 99 -11.87 13.19 4.66
N LEU A 100 -11.15 12.11 4.35
CA LEU A 100 -9.93 12.20 3.56
C LEU A 100 -10.26 12.69 2.15
N LEU A 101 -11.27 12.13 1.47
CA LEU A 101 -11.65 12.55 0.13
C LEU A 101 -12.07 14.02 0.05
N GLU A 102 -12.77 14.54 1.07
CA GLU A 102 -13.05 15.97 1.19
C GLU A 102 -11.76 16.82 1.23
N LEU A 103 -10.74 16.37 1.96
CA LEU A 103 -9.43 17.03 1.99
C LEU A 103 -8.68 16.89 0.67
N LEU A 104 -8.94 15.83 -0.09
CA LEU A 104 -8.38 15.57 -1.42
C LEU A 104 -9.22 16.15 -2.56
N ARG A 105 -10.30 16.90 -2.29
CA ARG A 105 -11.24 17.41 -3.31
C ARG A 105 -10.56 18.12 -4.49
N GLY A 106 -9.45 18.80 -4.25
CA GLY A 106 -8.67 19.45 -5.30
C GLY A 106 -8.05 18.45 -6.29
N LEU A 107 -7.53 17.32 -5.79
CA LEU A 107 -7.03 16.24 -6.65
C LEU A 107 -8.17 15.54 -7.38
N VAL A 108 -9.31 15.32 -6.71
CA VAL A 108 -10.51 14.70 -7.33
C VAL A 108 -11.02 15.57 -8.48
N ALA A 109 -11.16 16.88 -8.27
CA ALA A 109 -11.58 17.83 -9.31
C ALA A 109 -10.59 17.90 -10.50
N LEU A 110 -9.31 17.65 -10.25
CA LEU A 110 -8.26 17.53 -11.27
C LEU A 110 -8.17 16.13 -11.88
N GLN A 111 -9.08 15.21 -11.54
CA GLN A 111 -9.10 13.80 -11.98
C GLN A 111 -7.80 13.02 -11.65
N GLN A 112 -7.11 13.42 -10.58
CA GLN A 112 -5.85 12.79 -10.14
C GLN A 112 -6.03 11.65 -9.14
N VAL A 113 -7.27 11.39 -8.73
CA VAL A 113 -7.63 10.24 -7.90
C VAL A 113 -8.68 9.43 -8.65
N ALA A 114 -8.36 8.17 -8.91
CA ALA A 114 -9.28 7.18 -9.45
C ALA A 114 -9.55 6.09 -8.42
N TYR A 115 -10.71 5.45 -8.53
CA TYR A 115 -10.93 4.16 -7.89
C TYR A 115 -10.81 3.03 -8.91
N CYS A 116 -10.38 1.86 -8.47
CA CYS A 116 -10.36 0.66 -9.29
C CYS A 116 -11.35 -0.40 -8.79
N ALA A 117 -12.10 -0.96 -9.74
CA ALA A 117 -13.12 -1.98 -9.52
C ALA A 117 -13.37 -2.78 -10.82
N PRO A 118 -13.83 -4.03 -10.72
CA PRO A 118 -14.23 -4.82 -11.89
C PRO A 118 -15.50 -4.28 -12.58
N VAL A 119 -16.29 -3.46 -11.87
CA VAL A 119 -17.49 -2.81 -12.39
C VAL A 119 -17.42 -1.30 -12.13
N PRO A 120 -17.97 -0.45 -13.02
CA PRO A 120 -17.97 1.01 -12.86
C PRO A 120 -18.96 1.50 -11.80
N ASP A 121 -19.94 0.69 -11.43
CA ASP A 121 -20.94 1.10 -10.44
C ASP A 121 -20.48 0.69 -9.04
N VAL A 122 -20.13 1.68 -8.21
CA VAL A 122 -19.68 1.47 -6.83
C VAL A 122 -20.77 0.85 -5.96
N VAL A 123 -22.05 1.14 -6.21
CA VAL A 123 -23.17 0.53 -5.48
C VAL A 123 -23.24 -0.95 -5.81
N ARG A 124 -23.24 -1.28 -7.10
CA ARG A 124 -23.22 -2.67 -7.58
C ARG A 124 -21.99 -3.42 -7.08
N TYR A 125 -20.82 -2.77 -7.06
CA TYR A 125 -19.61 -3.33 -6.48
C TYR A 125 -19.82 -3.66 -4.98
N GLY A 126 -20.39 -2.73 -4.22
CA GLY A 126 -20.71 -2.92 -2.81
C GLY A 126 -21.65 -4.10 -2.57
N GLU A 127 -22.69 -4.26 -3.40
CA GLU A 127 -23.62 -5.40 -3.32
C GLU A 127 -22.92 -6.75 -3.59
N GLN A 128 -22.07 -6.82 -4.62
CA GLN A 128 -21.27 -8.01 -4.91
C GLN A 128 -20.36 -8.37 -3.73
N LYS A 129 -19.66 -7.38 -3.18
CA LYS A 129 -18.78 -7.58 -2.01
C LYS A 129 -19.57 -7.94 -0.74
N ALA A 130 -20.78 -7.40 -0.55
CA ALA A 130 -21.63 -7.78 0.57
C ALA A 130 -21.98 -9.27 0.54
N ALA A 131 -22.22 -9.84 -0.65
CA ALA A 131 -22.43 -11.28 -0.81
C ALA A 131 -21.18 -12.10 -0.47
N GLU A 132 -19.98 -11.65 -0.84
CA GLU A 132 -18.72 -12.29 -0.46
C GLU A 132 -18.47 -12.26 1.08
N TYR A 133 -19.07 -11.30 1.79
CA TYR A 133 -18.95 -11.11 3.25
C TYR A 133 -20.23 -11.55 4.00
N ARG A 134 -21.16 -12.28 3.36
CA ARG A 134 -22.50 -12.63 3.90
C ARG A 134 -22.53 -13.29 5.29
N ALA A 135 -21.46 -13.99 5.69
CA ALA A 135 -21.35 -14.65 6.99
C ALA A 135 -20.47 -13.89 8.00
N ASP A 136 -20.05 -12.67 7.66
CA ASP A 136 -19.24 -11.86 8.56
C ASP A 136 -20.11 -10.92 9.40
N PRO A 137 -20.14 -11.06 10.73
CA PRO A 137 -20.89 -10.13 11.60
C PRO A 137 -20.35 -8.69 11.54
N GLN A 138 -19.17 -8.50 10.95
CA GLN A 138 -18.50 -7.22 10.75
C GLN A 138 -18.48 -6.78 9.29
N ASN A 139 -19.38 -7.30 8.44
CA ASN A 139 -19.44 -6.98 7.03
C ASN A 139 -19.50 -5.44 6.77
N PRO A 140 -18.45 -4.84 6.20
CA PRO A 140 -18.37 -3.39 6.02
C PRO A 140 -19.25 -2.88 4.87
N TYR A 141 -19.78 -3.78 4.03
CA TYR A 141 -20.58 -3.45 2.85
C TYR A 141 -22.09 -3.35 3.11
N VAL A 142 -22.55 -3.68 4.33
CA VAL A 142 -23.99 -3.63 4.69
C VAL A 142 -24.48 -2.20 4.92
N THR A 143 -23.59 -1.27 5.28
CA THR A 143 -23.94 0.13 5.51
C THR A 143 -23.22 0.99 4.47
N PRO A 144 -23.94 1.58 3.50
CA PRO A 144 -23.31 2.45 2.50
C PRO A 144 -22.78 3.69 3.20
N THR A 145 -21.46 3.81 3.27
CA THR A 145 -20.80 5.02 3.77
C THR A 145 -20.70 6.00 2.59
N SER A 146 -21.25 7.21 2.78
CA SER A 146 -21.27 8.36 1.85
C SER A 146 -20.72 8.12 0.43
N LEU A 147 -21.58 7.60 -0.45
CA LEU A 147 -21.28 7.37 -1.87
C LEU A 147 -21.25 8.65 -2.71
N ALA A 148 -21.59 9.81 -2.13
CA ALA A 148 -21.74 11.06 -2.88
C ALA A 148 -20.43 11.51 -3.53
N ILE A 149 -19.33 11.52 -2.76
CA ILE A 149 -18.00 11.91 -3.27
C ILE A 149 -17.44 10.86 -4.26
N ALA A 150 -17.90 9.61 -4.16
CA ALA A 150 -17.46 8.55 -5.06
C ALA A 150 -17.94 8.77 -6.51
N GLN A 151 -19.00 9.56 -6.72
CA GLN A 151 -19.52 9.89 -8.05
C GLN A 151 -18.57 10.79 -8.85
N ASP A 152 -17.75 11.59 -8.17
CA ASP A 152 -16.79 12.50 -8.79
C ASP A 152 -15.45 11.83 -9.12
N LEU A 153 -15.24 10.60 -8.65
CA LEU A 153 -14.00 9.87 -8.89
C LEU A 153 -14.00 9.20 -10.27
N VAL A 154 -12.84 9.22 -10.91
CA VAL A 154 -12.64 8.49 -12.16
C VAL A 154 -12.60 6.99 -11.88
N TRP A 155 -13.33 6.20 -12.67
CA TRP A 155 -13.23 4.76 -12.65
C TRP A 155 -12.03 4.29 -13.46
N SER A 156 -11.18 3.47 -12.85
CA SER A 156 -10.13 2.71 -13.51
C SER A 156 -10.56 1.24 -13.59
N PRO A 157 -10.81 0.70 -14.79
CA PRO A 157 -11.25 -0.68 -14.95
C PRO A 157 -10.14 -1.63 -14.48
N ARG A 158 -10.54 -2.64 -13.72
CA ARG A 158 -9.68 -3.76 -13.37
C ARG A 158 -10.16 -5.01 -14.11
N GLY A 159 -9.22 -5.85 -14.54
CA GLY A 159 -9.53 -7.12 -15.20
C GLY A 159 -10.56 -7.93 -14.41
N ALA A 160 -11.46 -8.63 -15.12
CA ALA A 160 -12.60 -9.35 -14.55
C ALA A 160 -12.21 -10.59 -13.70
N GLY A 161 -10.92 -10.93 -13.60
CA GLY A 161 -10.46 -12.00 -12.72
C GLY A 161 -10.63 -11.63 -11.25
N SER A 162 -11.20 -12.54 -10.45
CA SER A 162 -11.35 -12.30 -9.02
C SER A 162 -9.97 -12.23 -8.35
N THR A 163 -9.74 -11.20 -7.53
CA THR A 163 -8.55 -11.13 -6.66
C THR A 163 -8.45 -12.39 -5.80
N ALA A 164 -9.58 -12.97 -5.40
CA ALA A 164 -9.62 -14.22 -4.63
C ALA A 164 -8.99 -15.38 -5.42
N ASP A 165 -9.26 -15.49 -6.72
CA ASP A 165 -8.67 -16.55 -7.56
C ASP A 165 -7.16 -16.40 -7.69
N HIS A 166 -6.67 -15.16 -7.80
CA HIS A 166 -5.24 -14.91 -7.85
C HIS A 166 -4.55 -15.27 -6.53
N ILE A 167 -5.15 -14.88 -5.39
CA ILE A 167 -4.65 -15.26 -4.06
C ILE A 167 -4.70 -16.79 -3.90
N ALA A 168 -5.78 -17.46 -4.33
CA ALA A 168 -5.92 -18.91 -4.26
C ALA A 168 -4.84 -19.66 -5.05
N ARG A 169 -4.53 -19.22 -6.29
CA ARG A 169 -3.45 -19.80 -7.09
C ARG A 169 -2.09 -19.63 -6.42
N ARG A 170 -1.82 -18.44 -5.85
CA ARG A 170 -0.58 -18.20 -5.10
C ARG A 170 -0.52 -19.02 -3.81
N TRP A 171 -1.64 -19.22 -3.13
CA TRP A 171 -1.75 -19.96 -1.88
C TRP A 171 -1.28 -21.40 -2.04
N ASP A 172 -1.75 -22.08 -3.09
CA ASP A 172 -1.33 -23.46 -3.38
C ASP A 172 0.18 -23.54 -3.66
N ALA A 173 0.70 -22.66 -4.52
CA ALA A 173 2.13 -22.57 -4.80
C ALA A 173 2.95 -22.31 -3.52
N ALA A 174 2.47 -21.44 -2.62
CA ALA A 174 3.15 -21.09 -1.38
C ALA A 174 3.19 -22.23 -0.35
N LEU A 175 2.32 -23.24 -0.46
CA LEU A 175 2.33 -24.45 0.38
C LEU A 175 3.26 -25.55 -0.17
N SER A 176 3.90 -25.33 -1.32
CA SER A 176 4.94 -26.23 -1.82
C SER A 176 6.16 -26.25 -0.89
N ARG A 177 7.04 -27.26 -1.03
CA ARG A 177 8.18 -27.50 -0.12
C ARG A 177 9.08 -26.28 0.11
N ASP A 178 9.30 -25.49 -0.93
CA ASP A 178 10.14 -24.28 -0.91
C ASP A 178 9.30 -22.98 -0.95
N GLY A 179 7.99 -23.10 -0.75
CA GLY A 179 7.05 -21.98 -0.76
C GLY A 179 7.06 -21.17 0.53
N GLU A 180 6.53 -19.95 0.46
CA GLU A 180 6.49 -18.98 1.56
C GLU A 180 5.74 -19.51 2.81
N LEU A 181 4.74 -20.36 2.59
CA LEU A 181 3.92 -20.97 3.65
C LEU A 181 4.36 -22.41 3.97
N ALA A 182 5.49 -22.90 3.44
CA ALA A 182 5.95 -24.28 3.64
C ALA A 182 6.03 -24.68 5.13
N ARG A 183 6.46 -23.74 5.98
CA ARG A 183 6.59 -23.98 7.44
C ARG A 183 5.28 -23.79 8.22
N LEU A 184 4.21 -23.32 7.58
CA LEU A 184 2.91 -23.09 8.23
C LEU A 184 2.28 -24.43 8.65
N ALA A 185 2.29 -25.43 7.76
CA ALA A 185 1.74 -26.76 8.03
C ALA A 185 2.44 -27.42 9.24
N ALA A 186 3.78 -27.44 9.25
CA ALA A 186 4.56 -27.98 10.35
C ALA A 186 4.31 -27.24 11.67
N SER A 187 4.08 -25.92 11.63
CA SER A 187 3.74 -25.16 12.83
C SER A 187 2.36 -25.54 13.38
N LEU A 188 1.36 -25.61 12.51
CA LEU A 188 -0.03 -25.97 12.83
C LEU A 188 -0.15 -27.42 13.32
N ALA A 189 0.65 -28.34 12.77
CA ALA A 189 0.69 -29.75 13.16
C ALA A 189 0.87 -29.95 14.67
N ARG A 190 1.63 -29.04 15.33
CA ARG A 190 1.92 -29.11 16.78
C ARG A 190 0.69 -28.92 17.67
N HIS A 191 -0.41 -28.42 17.12
CA HIS A 191 -1.67 -28.20 17.84
C HIS A 191 -2.88 -28.59 16.99
N TRP A 192 -2.67 -29.53 16.07
CA TRP A 192 -3.71 -30.00 15.18
C TRP A 192 -4.76 -30.81 15.95
N PRO A 193 -6.06 -30.52 15.78
CA PRO A 193 -7.11 -31.28 16.44
C PRO A 193 -7.10 -32.76 16.03
N PRO A 194 -7.33 -33.70 16.97
CA PRO A 194 -7.43 -35.12 16.65
C PRO A 194 -8.63 -35.39 15.72
N GLY A 195 -8.49 -36.36 14.82
CA GLY A 195 -9.56 -36.78 13.90
C GLY A 195 -9.70 -35.96 12.61
N HIS A 196 -8.93 -34.89 12.44
CA HIS A 196 -8.84 -34.16 11.18
C HIS A 196 -7.80 -34.77 10.23
N ARG A 197 -7.95 -34.50 8.93
CA ARG A 197 -6.96 -34.88 7.90
C ARG A 197 -5.63 -34.14 8.13
N GLU A 198 -4.60 -34.56 7.40
CA GLU A 198 -3.26 -33.97 7.49
C GLU A 198 -3.27 -32.44 7.26
N PRO A 199 -2.49 -31.67 8.04
CA PRO A 199 -2.45 -30.22 7.95
C PRO A 199 -2.21 -29.66 6.54
N GLU A 200 -1.30 -30.23 5.76
CA GLU A 200 -1.05 -29.75 4.39
C GLU A 200 -2.29 -29.87 3.50
N GLY A 201 -2.97 -31.01 3.54
CA GLY A 201 -4.17 -31.26 2.72
C GLY A 201 -5.30 -30.31 3.08
N GLU A 202 -5.47 -30.04 4.38
CA GLU A 202 -6.46 -29.09 4.86
C GLU A 202 -6.08 -27.66 4.45
N LEU A 203 -4.83 -27.23 4.59
CA LEU A 203 -4.40 -25.91 4.13
C LEU A 203 -4.63 -25.73 2.61
N ARG A 204 -4.36 -26.74 1.78
CA ARG A 204 -4.63 -26.69 0.35
C ARG A 204 -6.13 -26.58 0.02
N ALA A 205 -7.00 -27.15 0.86
CA ALA A 205 -8.45 -27.06 0.72
C ALA A 205 -9.06 -25.73 1.23
N VAL A 206 -8.25 -24.78 1.74
CA VAL A 206 -8.77 -23.48 2.21
C VAL A 206 -9.50 -22.70 1.10
N PRO A 207 -8.97 -22.52 -0.13
CA PRO A 207 -9.68 -21.83 -1.19
C PRO A 207 -11.05 -22.45 -1.49
N GLU A 208 -11.14 -23.78 -1.55
CA GLU A 208 -12.40 -24.50 -1.79
C GLU A 208 -13.41 -24.27 -0.66
N ARG A 209 -12.95 -24.26 0.60
CA ARG A 209 -13.79 -24.01 1.78
C ARG A 209 -14.29 -22.57 1.88
N LEU A 210 -13.49 -21.61 1.40
CA LEU A 210 -13.93 -20.23 1.28
C LEU A 210 -15.05 -20.10 0.22
N GLY A 211 -15.01 -20.91 -0.84
CA GLY A 211 -15.99 -20.86 -1.93
C GLY A 211 -16.06 -19.45 -2.52
N GLU A 212 -17.26 -18.85 -2.50
CA GLU A 212 -17.50 -17.47 -2.97
C GLU A 212 -17.23 -16.39 -1.90
N GLN A 213 -16.57 -16.71 -0.80
CA GLN A 213 -16.19 -15.71 0.20
C GLN A 213 -14.90 -14.98 -0.21
N ALA A 214 -14.74 -13.76 0.30
CA ALA A 214 -13.51 -13.00 0.06
C ALA A 214 -12.27 -13.70 0.63
N PHE A 215 -11.16 -13.67 -0.11
CA PHE A 215 -9.90 -14.25 0.35
C PHE A 215 -9.15 -13.28 1.27
N VAL A 216 -9.69 -13.05 2.48
CA VAL A 216 -9.12 -12.16 3.50
C VAL A 216 -8.66 -12.94 4.72
N THR A 217 -7.64 -12.43 5.43
CA THR A 217 -6.97 -13.09 6.56
C THR A 217 -7.93 -13.71 7.58
N ARG A 218 -8.97 -12.97 7.98
CA ARG A 218 -9.94 -13.43 8.98
C ARG A 218 -10.85 -14.55 8.47
N PHE A 219 -11.14 -14.62 7.19
CA PHE A 219 -11.93 -15.73 6.62
C PHE A 219 -11.03 -16.95 6.42
N VAL A 220 -9.80 -16.76 5.94
CA VAL A 220 -8.78 -17.81 5.87
C VAL A 220 -8.57 -18.45 7.24
N ALA A 221 -8.40 -17.65 8.29
CA ALA A 221 -8.21 -18.15 9.65
C ALA A 221 -9.41 -18.95 10.19
N ARG A 222 -10.65 -18.59 9.80
CA ARG A 222 -11.88 -19.34 10.15
C ARG A 222 -12.02 -20.63 9.34
N ALA A 223 -11.47 -20.67 8.13
CA ALA A 223 -11.52 -21.84 7.26
C ALA A 223 -10.50 -22.92 7.67
N ILE A 224 -9.44 -22.59 8.42
CA ILE A 224 -8.46 -23.56 8.92
C ILE A 224 -9.02 -24.30 10.15
N PRO A 225 -8.99 -25.66 10.22
CA PRO A 225 -9.57 -26.42 11.33
C PRO A 225 -8.91 -26.15 12.68
N ALA A 226 -7.58 -25.98 12.67
CA ALA A 226 -6.83 -25.57 13.85
C ALA A 226 -6.82 -24.05 13.94
N ARG A 227 -7.19 -23.49 15.11
CA ARG A 227 -7.12 -22.05 15.32
C ARG A 227 -5.66 -21.57 15.22
N PRO A 228 -5.30 -20.74 14.23
CA PRO A 228 -3.93 -20.26 14.10
C PRO A 228 -3.49 -19.46 15.33
N ARG A 229 -2.26 -19.68 15.78
CA ARG A 229 -1.59 -18.86 16.80
C ARG A 229 -1.24 -17.48 16.21
N PRO A 230 -0.94 -16.45 17.04
CA PRO A 230 -0.64 -15.11 16.56
C PRO A 230 0.45 -15.04 15.48
N GLU A 231 1.53 -15.81 15.62
CA GLU A 231 2.60 -15.87 14.63
C GLU A 231 2.15 -16.50 13.30
N GLU A 232 1.34 -17.55 13.35
CA GLU A 232 0.79 -18.22 12.17
C GLU A 232 -0.21 -17.30 11.45
N LEU A 233 -1.06 -16.63 12.23
CA LEU A 233 -2.00 -15.65 11.71
C LEU A 233 -1.29 -14.45 11.08
N ALA A 234 -0.18 -13.99 11.68
CA ALA A 234 0.64 -12.93 11.08
C ALA A 234 1.22 -13.38 9.73
N ARG A 235 1.79 -14.59 9.64
CA ARG A 235 2.29 -15.14 8.36
C ARG A 235 1.20 -15.22 7.30
N ILE A 236 0.01 -15.70 7.67
CA ILE A 236 -1.16 -15.74 6.78
C ILE A 236 -1.52 -14.32 6.33
N GLY A 237 -1.58 -13.35 7.26
CA GLY A 237 -1.91 -11.96 6.95
C GLY A 237 -0.94 -11.32 5.97
N TRP A 238 0.36 -11.45 6.23
CA TRP A 238 1.41 -10.96 5.33
C TRP A 238 1.31 -11.58 3.94
N PHE A 239 1.14 -12.91 3.85
CA PHE A 239 0.95 -13.61 2.58
C PHE A 239 -0.26 -13.08 1.81
N VAL A 240 -1.43 -13.03 2.46
CA VAL A 240 -2.69 -12.60 1.84
C VAL A 240 -2.59 -11.15 1.36
N SER A 241 -2.02 -10.26 2.19
CA SER A 241 -1.83 -8.84 1.82
C SER A 241 -0.82 -8.67 0.68
N ARG A 242 0.29 -9.42 0.64
CA ARG A 242 1.24 -9.41 -0.48
C ARG A 242 0.60 -9.90 -1.78
N ALA A 243 -0.14 -11.00 -1.72
CA ALA A 243 -0.84 -11.57 -2.88
C ALA A 243 -1.93 -10.62 -3.40
N TYR A 244 -2.67 -9.96 -2.49
CA TYR A 244 -3.60 -8.88 -2.81
C TYR A 244 -2.90 -7.74 -3.55
N LEU A 245 -1.81 -7.18 -2.99
CA LEU A 245 -1.05 -6.08 -3.60
C LEU A 245 -0.56 -6.43 -4.99
N SER A 246 0.10 -7.58 -5.13
CA SER A 246 0.61 -8.07 -6.39
C SER A 246 -0.48 -8.17 -7.46
N SER A 247 -1.68 -8.62 -7.08
CA SER A 247 -2.82 -8.66 -7.99
C SER A 247 -3.17 -7.29 -8.54
N TYR A 248 -3.26 -6.27 -7.69
CA TYR A 248 -3.61 -4.91 -8.12
C TYR A 248 -2.48 -4.26 -8.93
N LEU A 249 -1.24 -4.43 -8.50
CA LEU A 249 -0.09 -3.84 -9.18
C LEU A 249 0.10 -4.40 -10.59
N HIS A 250 -0.13 -5.71 -10.77
CA HIS A 250 -0.10 -6.34 -12.08
C HIS A 250 -1.27 -5.87 -12.97
N ASP A 251 -2.51 -5.89 -12.46
CA ASP A 251 -3.69 -5.55 -13.29
C ASP A 251 -3.72 -4.08 -13.72
N LEU A 252 -3.17 -3.18 -12.90
CA LEU A 252 -3.17 -1.74 -13.14
C LEU A 252 -1.88 -1.23 -13.78
N ASP A 253 -0.89 -2.10 -13.96
CA ASP A 253 0.50 -1.72 -14.24
C ASP A 253 0.97 -0.57 -13.34
N ALA A 254 0.69 -0.67 -12.05
CA ALA A 254 0.91 0.40 -11.09
C ALA A 254 2.26 0.28 -10.38
N ILE A 255 2.73 1.39 -9.81
CA ILE A 255 3.82 1.42 -8.83
C ILE A 255 3.26 1.47 -7.41
N ILE A 256 4.08 1.05 -6.44
CA ILE A 256 3.75 1.09 -5.02
C ILE A 256 4.75 1.97 -4.27
N LEU A 257 4.29 2.78 -3.32
CA LEU A 257 5.19 3.47 -2.40
C LEU A 257 5.59 2.57 -1.23
N ARG A 258 6.81 2.71 -0.72
CA ARG A 258 7.27 2.02 0.49
C ARG A 258 8.13 2.90 1.39
N ASP A 259 8.56 2.38 2.52
CA ASP A 259 9.49 3.03 3.46
C ASP A 259 8.96 4.32 4.08
N PHE A 260 7.67 4.41 4.40
CA PHE A 260 7.12 5.56 5.12
C PHE A 260 7.74 5.70 6.52
N PRO A 261 7.73 6.90 7.14
CA PRO A 261 8.15 7.10 8.53
C PRO A 261 7.39 6.23 9.54
N PHE A 262 6.21 5.73 9.17
CA PHE A 262 5.32 4.95 10.01
C PHE A 262 5.18 3.47 9.56
N GLY A 263 5.94 3.01 8.57
CA GLY A 263 5.95 1.60 8.16
C GLY A 263 6.37 1.39 6.71
N GLY A 264 6.79 0.17 6.36
CA GLY A 264 7.14 -0.19 4.98
C GLY A 264 5.91 -0.22 4.04
N LEU A 265 4.78 -0.73 4.54
CA LEU A 265 3.47 -0.78 3.88
C LEU A 265 3.43 -1.43 2.47
N SER A 266 4.45 -2.20 2.09
CA SER A 266 4.51 -2.92 0.82
C SER A 266 4.20 -4.42 0.95
N CYS A 267 4.11 -4.94 2.17
CA CYS A 267 4.02 -6.37 2.46
C CYS A 267 5.12 -7.23 1.78
N GLY A 268 6.29 -6.66 1.46
CA GLY A 268 7.36 -7.35 0.75
C GLY A 268 7.07 -7.60 -0.74
N VAL A 269 6.04 -6.97 -1.30
CA VAL A 269 5.63 -7.15 -2.70
C VAL A 269 6.68 -6.69 -3.71
N GLU A 270 7.64 -5.84 -3.29
CA GLU A 270 8.78 -5.45 -4.12
C GLU A 270 9.70 -6.63 -4.53
N HIS A 271 9.54 -7.80 -3.90
CA HIS A 271 10.26 -9.02 -4.27
C HIS A 271 9.50 -9.86 -5.30
N ASP A 272 8.27 -9.48 -5.65
CA ASP A 272 7.52 -10.12 -6.73
C ASP A 272 8.06 -9.64 -8.09
N PRO A 273 8.20 -10.54 -9.08
CA PRO A 273 8.66 -10.17 -10.42
C PRO A 273 7.79 -9.09 -11.05
N GLY A 274 8.41 -8.09 -11.66
CA GLY A 274 7.73 -7.01 -12.40
C GLY A 274 7.15 -5.89 -11.53
N VAL A 275 7.23 -5.99 -10.20
CA VAL A 275 6.72 -4.95 -9.30
C VAL A 275 7.70 -3.79 -9.17
N SER A 276 7.23 -2.58 -9.48
CA SER A 276 7.97 -1.34 -9.27
C SER A 276 7.59 -0.70 -7.94
N ALA A 277 8.59 -0.56 -7.05
CA ALA A 277 8.42 0.01 -5.72
C ALA A 277 9.30 1.25 -5.53
N VAL A 278 8.69 2.35 -5.12
CA VAL A 278 9.33 3.66 -4.91
C VAL A 278 9.45 3.93 -3.42
N SER A 279 10.65 4.29 -2.95
CA SER A 279 10.91 4.65 -1.57
C SER A 279 10.43 6.07 -1.28
N ALA A 280 9.36 6.17 -0.49
CA ALA A 280 8.78 7.44 -0.02
C ALA A 280 9.80 8.23 0.80
N ARG A 281 10.61 7.55 1.63
CA ARG A 281 11.70 8.17 2.39
C ARG A 281 12.77 8.78 1.50
N SER A 282 13.16 8.08 0.43
CA SER A 282 14.21 8.58 -0.45
C SER A 282 13.74 9.80 -1.25
N LEU A 283 12.48 9.78 -1.68
CA LEU A 283 11.83 10.94 -2.29
C LEU A 283 11.76 12.12 -1.30
N ASP A 284 11.28 11.87 -0.08
CA ASP A 284 11.17 12.92 0.95
C ASP A 284 12.53 13.52 1.33
N LEU A 285 13.57 12.68 1.42
CA LEU A 285 14.94 13.14 1.67
C LEU A 285 15.45 14.05 0.56
N ALA A 286 15.16 13.74 -0.71
CA ALA A 286 15.49 14.61 -1.83
C ALA A 286 14.78 15.97 -1.72
N LEU A 287 13.49 15.97 -1.35
CA LEU A 287 12.72 17.20 -1.10
C LEU A 287 13.32 18.03 0.05
N GLN A 288 13.78 17.38 1.12
CA GLN A 288 14.45 18.04 2.24
C GLN A 288 15.77 18.69 1.82
N TRP A 289 16.62 18.00 1.06
CA TRP A 289 17.87 18.58 0.55
C TRP A 289 17.63 19.80 -0.35
N LEU A 290 16.59 19.73 -1.15
CA LEU A 290 16.20 20.82 -2.03
C LEU A 290 15.55 22.00 -1.27
N GLY A 291 15.17 21.81 0.00
CA GLY A 291 14.48 22.82 0.80
C GLY A 291 12.98 22.92 0.50
N LEU A 292 12.39 21.92 -0.14
CA LEU A 292 10.97 21.91 -0.53
C LEU A 292 10.06 21.26 0.53
N ALA A 293 10.59 20.48 1.48
CA ALA A 293 9.78 19.63 2.35
C ALA A 293 8.66 20.38 3.10
N GLU A 294 8.94 21.56 3.66
CA GLU A 294 7.93 22.38 4.34
C GLU A 294 6.85 22.87 3.36
N PHE A 295 7.26 23.41 2.20
CA PHE A 295 6.31 23.80 1.15
C PHE A 295 5.40 22.63 0.76
N ILE A 296 5.98 21.46 0.46
CA ILE A 296 5.24 20.29 0.00
C ILE A 296 4.24 19.82 1.05
N HIS A 297 4.67 19.65 2.30
CA HIS A 297 3.87 18.99 3.33
C HIS A 297 2.89 19.92 4.05
N VAL A 298 3.18 21.22 4.08
CA VAL A 298 2.44 22.18 4.90
C VAL A 298 1.63 23.17 4.06
N THR A 299 2.24 23.82 3.07
CA THR A 299 1.62 25.00 2.43
C THR A 299 1.09 24.75 1.02
N ALA A 300 1.71 23.87 0.24
CA ALA A 300 1.35 23.63 -1.15
C ALA A 300 -0.09 23.11 -1.29
N SER A 301 -0.84 23.74 -2.17
CA SER A 301 -2.12 23.24 -2.65
C SER A 301 -1.94 22.00 -3.53
N TRP A 302 -3.01 21.24 -3.74
CA TRP A 302 -3.00 20.08 -4.63
C TRP A 302 -2.67 20.45 -6.07
N ALA A 303 -3.16 21.58 -6.57
CA ALA A 303 -2.87 22.06 -7.91
C ALA A 303 -1.38 22.39 -8.09
N GLU A 304 -0.76 23.04 -7.09
CA GLU A 304 0.67 23.32 -7.12
C GLU A 304 1.52 22.04 -7.10
N LEU A 305 1.12 21.02 -6.33
CA LEU A 305 1.82 19.72 -6.36
C LEU A 305 1.70 19.02 -7.71
N VAL A 306 0.52 19.07 -8.33
CA VAL A 306 0.29 18.49 -9.67
C VAL A 306 1.07 19.26 -10.73
N GLN A 307 1.18 20.58 -10.62
CA GLN A 307 2.02 21.37 -11.52
C GLN A 307 3.51 21.05 -11.32
N LEU A 308 3.99 21.03 -10.07
CA LEU A 308 5.38 20.75 -9.75
C LEU A 308 5.83 19.38 -10.24
N ARG A 309 5.04 18.32 -10.02
CA ARG A 309 5.41 16.97 -10.45
C ARG A 309 5.49 16.83 -11.98
N SER A 310 4.73 17.64 -12.70
CA SER A 310 4.64 17.61 -14.17
C SER A 310 5.84 18.29 -14.83
N ASN A 311 6.69 18.96 -14.05
CA ASN A 311 7.92 19.56 -14.50
C ASN A 311 8.97 18.45 -14.82
N PRO A 312 9.57 18.42 -16.02
CA PRO A 312 10.56 17.41 -16.41
C PRO A 312 11.80 17.35 -15.49
N GLU A 313 12.27 18.51 -15.03
CA GLU A 313 13.37 18.63 -14.09
C GLU A 313 13.02 18.00 -12.73
N PHE A 314 11.77 18.16 -12.27
CA PHE A 314 11.29 17.43 -11.08
C PHE A 314 11.31 15.92 -11.32
N GLY A 315 10.90 15.47 -12.50
CA GLY A 315 10.94 14.05 -12.87
C GLY A 315 12.35 13.46 -12.81
N SER A 316 13.35 14.20 -13.29
CA SER A 316 14.76 13.80 -13.17
C SER A 316 15.20 13.63 -11.72
N ILE A 317 14.81 14.56 -10.84
CA ILE A 317 15.09 14.49 -9.40
C ILE A 317 14.39 13.28 -8.77
N ALA A 318 13.10 13.10 -9.05
CA ALA A 318 12.31 11.99 -8.54
C ALA A 318 12.96 10.66 -8.95
N VAL A 319 13.35 10.49 -10.21
CA VAL A 319 14.04 9.29 -10.69
C VAL A 319 15.40 9.10 -10.03
N ALA A 320 16.20 10.15 -9.91
CA ALA A 320 17.50 10.09 -9.25
C ALA A 320 17.39 9.69 -7.77
N SER A 321 16.30 10.09 -7.10
CA SER A 321 16.07 9.75 -5.69
C SER A 321 15.86 8.26 -5.42
N GLN A 322 15.59 7.45 -6.44
CA GLN A 322 15.26 6.03 -6.29
C GLN A 322 16.43 5.07 -6.51
N SER A 323 17.59 5.57 -6.93
CA SER A 323 18.80 4.76 -7.14
C SER A 323 19.92 5.26 -6.24
N SER A 324 20.61 4.37 -5.52
CA SER A 324 21.69 4.75 -4.58
C SER A 324 22.80 5.57 -5.25
N ASP A 325 23.24 5.17 -6.45
CA ASP A 325 24.29 5.88 -7.19
C ASP A 325 23.84 7.27 -7.63
N ARG A 326 22.59 7.36 -8.13
CA ARG A 326 22.02 8.64 -8.59
C ARG A 326 21.65 9.56 -7.43
N MET A 327 21.29 9.01 -6.28
CA MET A 327 20.93 9.77 -5.08
C MET A 327 22.14 10.51 -4.52
N GLU A 328 23.33 9.90 -4.54
CA GLU A 328 24.56 10.59 -4.16
C GLU A 328 24.97 11.65 -5.20
N GLY A 329 24.74 11.40 -6.49
CA GLY A 329 24.86 12.41 -7.54
C GLY A 329 23.94 13.62 -7.29
N LEU A 330 22.67 13.36 -6.97
CA LEU A 330 21.68 14.38 -6.61
C LEU A 330 22.12 15.17 -5.38
N ARG A 331 22.60 14.50 -4.33
CA ARG A 331 23.11 15.17 -3.13
C ARG A 331 24.23 16.16 -3.48
N ARG A 332 25.22 15.74 -4.28
CA ARG A 332 26.31 16.62 -4.73
C ARG A 332 25.81 17.78 -5.57
N ALA A 333 24.89 17.53 -6.50
CA ALA A 333 24.27 18.58 -7.33
C ALA A 333 23.60 19.65 -6.46
N VAL A 334 22.83 19.23 -5.45
CA VAL A 334 22.13 20.11 -4.51
C VAL A 334 23.10 20.93 -3.63
N VAL A 335 24.24 20.36 -3.26
CA VAL A 335 25.31 21.08 -2.54
C VAL A 335 25.98 22.12 -3.44
N ARG A 336 26.37 21.74 -4.67
CA ARG A 336 27.00 22.66 -5.64
C ARG A 336 26.13 23.86 -5.95
N SER A 337 24.82 23.64 -6.02
CA SER A 337 23.86 24.67 -6.40
C SER A 337 23.31 25.51 -5.25
N ARG A 338 23.76 25.25 -4.00
CA ARG A 338 23.20 25.87 -2.79
C ARG A 338 23.21 27.40 -2.82
N ALA A 339 24.26 28.02 -3.37
CA ALA A 339 24.38 29.48 -3.42
C ALA A 339 23.39 30.14 -4.40
N SER A 340 22.89 29.39 -5.38
CA SER A 340 21.98 29.89 -6.41
C SER A 340 20.51 29.60 -6.11
N ARG A 341 20.22 28.72 -5.14
CA ARG A 341 18.85 28.35 -4.76
C ARG A 341 18.23 29.38 -3.80
N PRO A 342 16.90 29.51 -3.78
CA PRO A 342 16.20 30.24 -2.73
C PRO A 342 16.60 29.70 -1.34
N ALA A 343 16.87 30.61 -0.39
CA ALA A 343 17.17 30.20 0.99
C ALA A 343 15.98 29.52 1.67
N GLU A 344 14.77 29.86 1.24
CA GLU A 344 13.51 29.33 1.74
C GLU A 344 12.53 29.19 0.58
N VAL A 345 11.79 28.08 0.53
CA VAL A 345 10.79 27.80 -0.50
C VAL A 345 9.40 27.92 0.13
N LYS A 346 8.65 28.93 -0.27
CA LYS A 346 7.29 29.23 0.21
C LYS A 346 6.23 29.25 -0.89
N SER A 347 6.65 29.23 -2.15
CA SER A 347 5.75 29.28 -3.31
C SER A 347 6.18 28.30 -4.39
N LEU A 348 5.24 27.98 -5.28
CA LEU A 348 5.52 27.11 -6.43
C LEU A 348 6.66 27.63 -7.30
N ALA A 349 6.71 28.93 -7.61
CA ALA A 349 7.78 29.50 -8.44
C ALA A 349 9.18 29.31 -7.82
N GLN A 350 9.28 29.40 -6.49
CA GLN A 350 10.53 29.12 -5.77
C GLN A 350 10.87 27.63 -5.80
N ALA A 351 9.88 26.75 -5.66
CA ALA A 351 10.04 25.32 -5.76
C ALA A 351 10.54 24.89 -7.15
N GLU A 352 9.89 25.38 -8.22
CA GLU A 352 10.30 25.15 -9.62
C GLU A 352 11.71 25.66 -9.90
N SER A 353 12.06 26.85 -9.40
CA SER A 353 13.42 27.39 -9.53
C SER A 353 14.46 26.52 -8.83
N ALA A 354 14.19 26.08 -7.59
CA ALA A 354 15.09 25.21 -6.84
C ALA A 354 15.30 23.85 -7.52
N VAL A 355 14.23 23.28 -8.07
CA VAL A 355 14.23 22.03 -8.84
C VAL A 355 15.07 22.17 -10.11
N ARG A 356 14.81 23.20 -10.93
CA ARG A 356 15.54 23.43 -12.19
C ARG A 356 17.05 23.58 -11.94
N ILE A 357 17.42 24.43 -10.97
CA ILE A 357 18.82 24.68 -10.61
C ILE A 357 19.54 23.39 -10.17
N ALA A 358 18.86 22.53 -9.40
CA ALA A 358 19.43 21.26 -8.96
C ALA A 358 19.52 20.23 -10.11
N ALA A 359 18.53 20.19 -11.00
CA ALA A 359 18.53 19.32 -12.18
C ALA A 359 19.64 19.71 -13.18
N ASP A 360 19.81 21.00 -13.48
CA ASP A 360 20.91 21.50 -14.31
C ASP A 360 22.27 21.06 -13.73
N SER A 361 22.40 21.15 -12.40
CA SER A 361 23.61 20.74 -11.68
C SER A 361 23.79 19.22 -11.58
N LEU A 362 22.77 18.41 -11.88
CA LEU A 362 22.85 16.95 -11.88
C LEU A 362 23.43 16.43 -13.20
N TYR A 363 23.20 17.17 -14.29
CA TYR A 363 23.66 16.83 -15.64
C TYR A 363 24.89 17.61 -16.10
N ALA A 364 25.41 18.50 -15.25
CA ALA A 364 26.70 19.18 -15.39
C ALA A 364 27.83 18.46 -14.65
#